data_AF-A0A0R2KPM7-F1
#
_entry.id   AF-A0A0R2KPM7-F1
#
_cell.length_a   1.000
_cell.length_b   1.000
_cell.length_c   1.000
_cell.angle_alpha   90.00
_cell.angle_beta   90.00
_cell.angle_gamma   90.00
#
_symmetry.space_group_name_H-M   'P 1'
#
loop_
_entity.id
_entity.type
_entity.pdbx_description
1 polymer ?
#
loop_
_entity_poly.entity_id
_entity_poly.type
_entity_poly.pdbx_seq_one_letter_code
_entity_poly.pdbx_strand_id
1 'polypeptide(L)'
;MKIKIAIKNDEMMKKYYTFMNDERRVLIKTKSGIPLNIVNAYVIVLASHLFQGINIYISVTCLIIAVLMIFQMIILKFYYMKTM
;
A
#
# COMPACT_ATOMS: atom_id res chain seq x y z
N MET A 1 -10.53 -14.20 -7.89
CA MET A 1 -10.65 -15.54 -8.52
C MET A 1 -9.25 -16.19 -8.67
N LYS A 2 -8.60 -16.60 -7.56
CA LYS A 2 -7.33 -17.36 -7.58
C LYS A 2 -7.34 -18.58 -6.64
N ILE A 3 -8.27 -18.61 -5.68
CA ILE A 3 -8.38 -19.66 -4.66
C ILE A 3 -8.93 -20.97 -5.27
N LYS A 4 -9.87 -20.91 -6.22
CA LYS A 4 -10.44 -22.11 -6.87
C LYS A 4 -9.43 -22.96 -7.65
N ILE A 5 -8.32 -22.38 -8.11
CA ILE A 5 -7.28 -23.10 -8.86
C ILE A 5 -6.27 -23.76 -7.89
N ALA A 6 -6.01 -23.15 -6.73
CA ALA A 6 -5.08 -23.67 -5.74
C ALA A 6 -5.58 -24.95 -5.04
N ILE A 7 -6.91 -25.10 -4.87
CA ILE A 7 -7.51 -26.29 -4.24
C ILE A 7 -7.27 -27.58 -5.05
N LYS A 8 -7.01 -27.45 -6.36
CA LYS A 8 -6.82 -28.61 -7.25
C LYS A 8 -5.37 -29.17 -7.21
N ASN A 9 -4.44 -28.45 -6.58
CA ASN A 9 -3.04 -28.84 -6.53
C ASN A 9 -2.45 -28.48 -5.16
N ASP A 10 -2.33 -29.49 -4.29
CA ASP A 10 -1.91 -29.35 -2.89
C ASP A 10 -0.56 -28.63 -2.74
N GLU A 11 0.38 -28.82 -3.67
CA GLU A 11 1.66 -28.12 -3.66
C GLU A 11 1.52 -26.61 -3.88
N MET A 12 0.62 -26.19 -4.78
CA MET A 12 0.32 -24.78 -4.97
C MET A 12 -0.41 -24.19 -3.77
N MET A 13 -1.30 -24.97 -3.13
CA MET A 13 -2.00 -24.51 -1.94
C MET A 13 -1.02 -24.33 -0.78
N LYS A 14 -0.09 -25.26 -0.57
CA LYS A 14 0.99 -25.14 0.43
C LYS A 14 1.87 -23.92 0.16
N LYS A 15 2.34 -23.72 -1.08
CA LYS A 15 3.14 -22.53 -1.44
C LYS A 15 2.38 -21.22 -1.18
N TYR A 16 1.10 -21.15 -1.52
CA TYR A 16 0.27 -19.98 -1.21
C TYR A 16 0.09 -19.77 0.29
N TYR A 17 -0.10 -20.84 1.05
CA TYR A 17 -0.26 -20.76 2.50
C TYR A 17 1.03 -20.29 3.17
N THR A 18 2.19 -20.84 2.79
CA THR A 18 3.51 -20.39 3.24
C THR A 18 3.78 -18.94 2.83
N PHE A 19 3.38 -18.55 1.62
CA PHE A 19 3.52 -17.18 1.13
C PHE A 19 2.64 -16.17 1.89
N MET A 20 1.46 -16.58 2.34
CA MET A 20 0.54 -15.74 3.12
C MET A 20 0.98 -15.62 4.58
N ASN A 21 1.56 -16.69 5.15
CA ASN A 21 2.13 -16.72 6.50
C ASN A 21 3.61 -16.28 6.56
N ASP A 22 4.16 -15.76 5.47
CA ASP A 22 5.53 -15.28 5.45
C ASP A 22 5.65 -13.98 6.27
N GLU A 23 6.16 -14.11 7.49
CA GLU A 23 6.38 -13.00 8.43
C GLU A 23 7.21 -11.89 7.80
N ARG A 24 8.12 -12.20 6.86
CA ARG A 24 8.91 -11.19 6.14
C ARG A 24 8.02 -10.25 5.35
N ARG A 25 6.94 -10.72 4.74
CA ARG A 25 6.01 -9.86 3.98
C ARG A 25 5.21 -8.94 4.89
N VAL A 26 4.80 -9.44 6.05
CA VAL A 26 4.12 -8.63 7.06
C VAL A 26 5.08 -7.53 7.54
N LEU A 27 6.33 -7.90 7.85
CA LEU A 27 7.38 -6.99 8.27
C LEU A 27 7.72 -5.93 7.19
N ILE A 28 7.82 -6.33 5.92
CA ILE A 28 8.04 -5.41 4.81
C ILE A 28 6.87 -4.42 4.71
N LYS A 29 5.62 -4.88 4.84
CA LYS A 29 4.44 -4.01 4.78
C LYS A 29 4.39 -3.00 5.91
N THR A 30 4.71 -3.40 7.13
CA THR A 30 4.76 -2.48 8.28
C THR A 30 5.93 -1.50 8.18
N LYS A 31 7.13 -1.96 7.81
CA LYS A 31 8.31 -1.08 7.65
C LYS A 31 8.21 -0.11 6.48
N SER A 32 7.58 -0.52 5.37
CA SER A 32 7.32 0.38 4.23
C SER A 32 6.17 1.36 4.47
N GLY A 33 5.54 1.32 5.64
CA GLY A 33 4.46 2.24 6.00
C GLY A 33 3.19 2.06 5.19
N ILE A 34 3.02 0.94 4.48
CA ILE A 34 1.87 0.70 3.59
C ILE A 34 0.52 0.96 4.26
N PRO A 35 0.19 0.36 5.43
CA PRO A 35 -1.12 0.56 6.02
C PRO A 35 -1.37 2.00 6.47
N LEU A 36 -0.36 2.66 7.05
CA LEU A 36 -0.46 4.04 7.52
C LEU A 36 -0.53 5.05 6.36
N ASN A 37 0.31 4.88 5.34
CA ASN A 37 0.34 5.79 4.19
C ASN A 37 -0.94 5.70 3.35
N ILE A 38 -1.57 4.52 3.25
CA ILE A 38 -2.87 4.39 2.58
C ILE A 38 -3.96 5.16 3.33
N VAL A 39 -4.01 5.03 4.67
CA VAL A 39 -4.99 5.77 5.49
C VAL A 39 -4.74 7.28 5.40
N ASN A 40 -3.49 7.70 5.53
CA ASN A 40 -3.12 9.12 5.41
C ASN A 40 -3.44 9.68 4.03
N ALA A 41 -3.13 8.95 2.95
CA ALA A 41 -3.46 9.38 1.59
C ALA A 41 -4.98 9.56 1.41
N TYR A 42 -5.79 8.65 1.96
CA TYR A 42 -7.25 8.78 1.91
C TYR A 42 -7.75 10.04 2.66
N VAL A 43 -7.24 10.28 3.86
CA VAL A 43 -7.58 11.47 4.65
C VAL A 43 -7.16 12.77 3.93
N ILE A 44 -5.98 12.79 3.32
CA ILE A 44 -5.48 13.95 2.58
C ILE A 44 -6.32 14.23 1.32
N VAL A 45 -6.79 13.18 0.63
CA VAL A 45 -7.71 13.34 -0.51
C VAL A 45 -9.06 13.91 -0.05
N LEU A 46 -9.61 13.44 1.07
CA LEU A 46 -10.82 14.03 1.66
C LEU A 46 -10.60 15.50 2.05
N ALA A 47 -9.48 15.81 2.69
CA ALA A 47 -9.12 17.18 3.05
C ALA A 47 -9.01 18.08 1.80
N SER A 48 -8.35 17.59 0.73
CA SER A 48 -8.25 18.31 -0.54
C SER A 48 -9.61 18.70 -1.11
N HIS A 49 -10.62 17.82 -1.01
CA HIS A 49 -11.97 18.09 -1.49
C HIS A 49 -12.68 19.16 -0.64
N LEU A 50 -12.51 19.12 0.69
CA LEU A 50 -13.06 20.13 1.60
C LEU A 50 -12.42 21.51 1.39
N PHE A 51 -11.10 21.56 1.18
CA PHE A 51 -10.35 22.80 0.98
C PHE A 51 -10.50 23.39 -0.42
N GLN A 52 -11.06 22.65 -1.38
CA GLN A 52 -11.29 23.13 -2.75
C GLN A 52 -12.20 24.36 -2.79
N GLY A 53 -13.18 24.44 -1.89
CA GLY A 53 -14.08 25.60 -1.77
C GLY A 53 -13.45 26.84 -1.14
N ILE A 54 -12.29 26.69 -0.50
CA ILE A 54 -11.60 27.79 0.21
C ILE A 54 -10.43 28.31 -0.63
N ASN A 55 -9.57 27.41 -1.12
CA ASN A 55 -8.39 27.78 -1.90
C ASN A 55 -7.92 26.61 -2.79
N ILE A 56 -7.96 26.83 -4.10
CA ILE A 56 -7.52 25.86 -5.11
C ILE A 56 -6.06 25.43 -4.91
N TYR A 57 -5.16 26.34 -4.52
CA TYR A 57 -3.74 26.00 -4.33
C TYR A 57 -3.55 25.02 -3.16
N ILE A 58 -4.33 25.17 -2.09
CA ILE A 58 -4.29 24.24 -0.95
C ILE A 58 -4.81 22.86 -1.37
N SER A 59 -5.91 22.83 -2.13
CA SER A 59 -6.47 21.57 -2.64
C SER A 59 -5.49 20.83 -3.55
N VAL A 60 -4.83 21.54 -4.48
CA VAL A 60 -3.83 20.96 -5.40
C VAL A 60 -2.59 20.47 -4.66
N THR A 61 -2.08 21.25 -3.71
CA THR A 61 -0.91 20.83 -2.90
C THR A 61 -1.20 19.58 -2.08
N CYS A 62 -2.40 19.44 -1.49
CA CYS A 62 -2.83 18.21 -0.83
C CYS A 62 -2.83 17.00 -1.78
N LEU A 63 -3.32 17.14 -3.02
CA LEU A 63 -3.29 16.05 -4.00
C LEU A 63 -1.87 15.62 -4.35
N ILE A 64 -0.96 16.58 -4.56
CA ILE A 64 0.45 16.30 -4.85
C ILE A 64 1.08 15.52 -3.68
N ILE A 65 0.83 15.92 -2.44
CA ILE A 65 1.34 15.23 -1.25
C ILE A 65 0.82 13.78 -1.21
N ALA A 66 -0.47 13.56 -1.46
CA ALA A 66 -1.04 12.21 -1.47
C ALA A 66 -0.36 11.31 -2.52
N VAL A 67 -0.07 11.83 -3.71
CA VAL A 67 0.66 11.09 -4.76
C VAL A 67 2.09 10.77 -4.34
N LEU A 68 2.80 11.74 -3.74
CA LEU A 68 4.16 11.54 -3.25
C LEU A 68 4.23 10.48 -2.14
N MET A 69 3.25 10.42 -1.24
CA MET A 69 3.17 9.39 -0.20
C MET A 69 3.02 7.98 -0.81
N ILE A 70 2.23 7.84 -1.87
CA ILE A 70 2.09 6.56 -2.59
C ILE A 70 3.41 6.17 -3.27
N PHE A 71 4.08 7.12 -3.92
CA PHE A 71 5.39 6.88 -4.53
C PHE A 71 6.44 6.45 -3.50
N GLN A 72 6.54 7.17 -2.39
CA GLN A 72 7.47 6.84 -1.29
C GLN A 72 7.21 5.42 -0.76
N MET A 73 5.94 5.06 -0.55
CA MET A 73 5.54 3.73 -0.10
C MET A 73 5.98 2.63 -1.08
N ILE A 74 5.82 2.85 -2.38
CA ILE A 74 6.24 1.90 -3.42
C ILE A 74 7.76 1.73 -3.43
N ILE A 75 8.51 2.84 -3.38
CA ILE A 75 9.98 2.83 -3.35
C ILE A 75 10.48 2.07 -2.13
N LEU A 76 9.95 2.36 -0.94
CA LEU A 76 10.33 1.68 0.30
C LEU A 76 10.01 0.19 0.25
N LYS A 77 8.86 -0.19 -0.32
CA LYS A 77 8.51 -1.60 -0.51
C LYS A 77 9.53 -2.31 -1.41
N PHE A 78 9.92 -1.71 -2.53
CA PHE A 78 10.94 -2.29 -3.43
C PHE A 78 12.31 -2.38 -2.76
N TYR A 79 12.69 -1.35 -2.00
CA TYR A 79 13.93 -1.35 -1.23
C TYR A 79 13.96 -2.52 -0.24
N TYR A 80 12.95 -2.64 0.63
CA TYR A 80 12.90 -3.72 1.62
C TYR A 80 12.78 -5.10 0.99
N MET A 81 12.10 -5.23 -0.16
CA MET A 81 12.07 -6.50 -0.91
C MET A 81 13.42 -6.90 -1.52
N LYS A 82 14.30 -5.93 -1.82
CA LYS A 82 15.63 -6.21 -2.36
C LYS A 82 16.65 -6.47 -1.24
N THR A 83 16.45 -5.85 -0.08
CA THR A 83 17.39 -5.92 1.05
C THR A 83 17.12 -7.09 2.02
N MET A 84 15.90 -7.60 2.10
CA MET A 84 15.49 -8.71 3.01
C MET A 84 15.15 -10.00 2.25
#